data_AF-A0A812MSH8-F1
#
_entry.id   AF-A0A812MSH8-F1
#
_cell.length_a   1.000
_cell.length_b   1.000
_cell.length_c   1.000
_cell.angle_alpha   90.00
_cell.angle_beta   90.00
_cell.angle_gamma   90.00
#
_symmetry.space_group_name_H-M   'P 1'
#
loop_
_entity.id
_entity.type
_entity.pdbx_description
1 polymer ?
#
loop_
_entity_poly.entity_id
_entity_poly.type
_entity_poly.pdbx_seq_one_letter_code
_entity_poly.pdbx_strand_id
1 'polypeptide(L)'
;MAEQDFQGPRSPESVVDLEQVAFRAGRVLRALGRPLRVTEPCVGLGGLRRLCELSHSEHCESQAFDTEASLISYYRGLAKHMGAGSLDKMKLGSDGDILNLSVETLQPSEVFAAGPPCGPWAATGARMGTSDSRSDVMDTCVAWIIFQAWQGQLVAFVLENSRLLKGTQYLDEILSRLRFCVPFFRVEAQVHNLRTIFPHDRERLWIRGMRRDCLGPEASLPVPFTAKDLGGRVDMRTLIDSAVPPVDPASLSHRMRCNLAAYITRIEEDVLAGKAGTVAVVELDRSPLRDYGKQIVYDMIPPLRTAGPKLFLLLSEEVKNCLPWQRQRLHRFVTPEERFMFQGHSGLACRMFDNKTAALKAAGNAYHPLHLASMLCPMLEQAYIYGALPEEPTRLSTQELQELIPAVTPAALSDDPAEAEDFFNFFCQDDSEECESMIKKGNQASRALAASCVDKKRSGSSSVHGAGPASHGAGSHLKSEVKAEVKQEPKCNPVRPQQQRCWPQGSLKRGCDVVNLASPLRRVRGKSVLYTDRND
;
A
#
# COMPACT_ATOMS: atom_id res chain seq x y z
N MET A 1 18.44 -15.11 -11.45
CA MET A 1 18.08 -14.91 -12.86
C MET A 1 16.61 -15.28 -12.98
N ALA A 2 15.74 -14.28 -13.16
CA ALA A 2 14.30 -14.53 -13.32
C ALA A 2 14.04 -14.82 -14.80
N GLU A 3 13.48 -15.99 -15.10
CA GLU A 3 13.02 -16.36 -16.45
C GLU A 3 11.93 -15.37 -16.88
N GLN A 4 12.22 -14.58 -17.92
CA GLN A 4 11.22 -13.82 -18.64
C GLN A 4 10.57 -14.76 -19.64
N ASP A 5 9.43 -15.33 -19.26
CA ASP A 5 8.57 -16.12 -20.16
C ASP A 5 8.11 -15.25 -21.33
N PHE A 6 8.71 -15.48 -22.50
CA PHE A 6 8.34 -14.84 -23.76
C PHE A 6 7.07 -15.51 -24.29
N GLN A 7 5.91 -14.99 -23.92
CA GLN A 7 4.62 -15.46 -24.45
C GLN A 7 4.40 -14.90 -25.86
N GLY A 8 4.05 -15.77 -26.81
CA GLY A 8 3.76 -15.42 -28.21
C GLY A 8 2.61 -14.41 -28.38
N PRO A 9 2.27 -14.02 -29.63
CA PRO A 9 1.30 -12.97 -29.92
C PRO A 9 -0.08 -13.33 -29.35
N ARG A 10 -0.43 -12.72 -28.23
CA ARG A 10 -1.73 -12.90 -27.58
C ARG A 10 -2.84 -12.38 -28.49
N SER A 11 -3.92 -13.14 -28.63
CA SER A 11 -5.20 -12.63 -29.14
C SER A 11 -5.52 -11.30 -28.43
N PRO A 12 -6.14 -10.31 -29.10
CA PRO A 12 -6.41 -9.01 -28.49
C PRO A 12 -7.17 -9.22 -27.17
N GLU A 13 -6.44 -9.16 -26.06
CA GLU A 13 -7.01 -9.33 -24.73
C GLU A 13 -8.06 -8.24 -24.57
N SER A 14 -9.25 -8.60 -24.11
CA SER A 14 -10.30 -7.64 -23.82
C SER A 14 -9.73 -6.57 -22.91
N VAL A 15 -9.77 -5.31 -23.34
CA VAL A 15 -9.33 -4.17 -22.52
C VAL A 15 -10.16 -4.17 -21.24
N VAL A 16 -9.51 -4.37 -20.10
CA VAL A 16 -10.17 -4.36 -18.79
C VAL A 16 -9.97 -2.99 -18.16
N ASP A 17 -11.07 -2.30 -17.85
CA ASP A 17 -11.05 -1.02 -17.16
C ASP A 17 -11.09 -1.18 -15.62
N LEU A 18 -10.83 -0.06 -14.92
CA LEU A 18 -10.81 -0.02 -13.46
C LEU A 18 -12.16 -0.36 -12.83
N GLU A 19 -13.27 0.10 -13.41
CA GLU A 19 -14.61 -0.09 -12.84
C GLU A 19 -15.01 -1.57 -12.88
N GLN A 20 -14.74 -2.26 -13.98
CA GLN A 20 -15.01 -3.70 -14.11
C GLN A 20 -14.20 -4.54 -13.10
N VAL A 21 -12.91 -4.24 -12.94
CA VAL A 21 -12.03 -4.93 -11.97
C VAL A 21 -12.49 -4.68 -10.54
N ALA A 22 -12.79 -3.42 -10.20
CA ALA A 22 -13.25 -3.06 -8.87
C ALA A 22 -14.64 -3.63 -8.56
N PHE A 23 -15.54 -3.64 -9.54
CA PHE A 23 -16.85 -4.29 -9.41
C PHE A 23 -16.72 -5.78 -9.09
N ARG A 24 -15.78 -6.50 -9.72
CA ARG A 24 -15.52 -7.90 -9.38
C ARG A 24 -14.87 -8.03 -8.01
N ALA A 25 -13.88 -7.22 -7.69
CA ALA A 25 -13.19 -7.25 -6.41
C ALA A 25 -14.12 -6.96 -5.21
N GLY A 26 -15.09 -6.06 -5.36
CA GLY A 26 -16.07 -5.71 -4.33
C GLY A 26 -17.34 -6.56 -4.33
N ARG A 27 -17.32 -7.76 -4.94
CA ARG A 27 -18.50 -8.65 -5.00
C ARG A 27 -19.11 -8.92 -3.63
N VAL A 28 -18.28 -9.23 -2.63
CA VAL A 28 -18.78 -9.48 -1.26
C VAL A 28 -19.42 -8.26 -0.64
N LEU A 29 -18.88 -7.08 -0.88
CA LEU A 29 -19.44 -5.83 -0.33
C LEU A 29 -20.86 -5.58 -0.85
N ARG A 30 -21.14 -5.96 -2.10
CA ARG A 30 -22.52 -5.99 -2.62
C ARG A 30 -23.35 -7.12 -2.04
N ALA A 31 -22.77 -8.32 -1.95
CA ALA A 31 -23.48 -9.51 -1.48
C ALA A 31 -23.97 -9.38 -0.03
N LEU A 32 -23.26 -8.60 0.80
CA LEU A 32 -23.69 -8.28 2.16
C LEU A 32 -25.06 -7.59 2.22
N GLY A 33 -25.50 -6.92 1.16
CA GLY A 33 -26.81 -6.25 1.11
C GLY A 33 -27.00 -5.09 2.09
N ARG A 34 -25.95 -4.72 2.82
CA ARG A 34 -25.92 -3.63 3.80
C ARG A 34 -24.54 -3.00 3.90
N PRO A 35 -24.41 -1.82 4.53
CA PRO A 35 -23.12 -1.21 4.73
C PRO A 35 -22.23 -2.03 5.68
N LEU A 36 -20.96 -2.19 5.32
CA LEU A 36 -19.92 -2.73 6.18
C LEU A 36 -19.52 -1.70 7.23
N ARG A 37 -19.40 -2.10 8.51
CA ARG A 37 -18.95 -1.20 9.59
C ARG A 37 -17.43 -1.21 9.71
N VAL A 38 -16.79 -0.06 9.47
CA VAL A 38 -15.33 0.04 9.36
C VAL A 38 -14.76 1.12 10.25
N THR A 39 -13.60 0.82 10.86
CA THR A 39 -12.68 1.78 11.46
C THR A 39 -11.50 2.03 10.52
N GLU A 40 -11.30 3.27 10.07
CA GLU A 40 -10.22 3.66 9.14
C GLU A 40 -9.33 4.78 9.72
N PRO A 41 -8.31 4.47 10.54
CA PRO A 41 -7.30 5.45 10.91
C PRO A 41 -6.34 5.70 9.75
N CYS A 42 -5.83 6.93 9.65
CA CYS A 42 -5.06 7.41 8.50
C CYS A 42 -5.84 7.25 7.19
N VAL A 43 -7.10 7.68 7.16
CA VAL A 43 -8.04 7.40 6.06
C VAL A 43 -7.56 7.95 4.71
N GLY A 44 -6.79 9.04 4.70
CA GLY A 44 -6.26 9.65 3.48
C GLY A 44 -7.37 9.98 2.47
N LEU A 45 -7.29 9.39 1.27
CA LEU A 45 -8.33 9.56 0.23
C LEU A 45 -9.54 8.60 0.40
N GLY A 46 -9.58 7.77 1.44
CA GLY A 46 -10.63 6.78 1.71
C GLY A 46 -10.67 5.66 0.69
N GLY A 47 -9.65 4.79 0.73
CA GLY A 47 -9.52 3.72 -0.25
C GLY A 47 -10.66 2.69 -0.19
N LEU A 48 -11.21 2.41 1.00
CA LEU A 48 -12.36 1.50 1.13
C LEU A 48 -13.66 2.14 0.67
N ARG A 49 -13.93 3.41 1.05
CA ARG A 49 -15.04 4.18 0.49
C ARG A 49 -15.02 4.14 -1.04
N ARG A 50 -13.85 4.42 -1.63
CA ARG A 50 -13.69 4.41 -3.10
C ARG A 50 -13.91 3.02 -3.69
N LEU A 51 -13.48 1.96 -3.01
CA LEU A 51 -13.78 0.59 -3.42
C LEU A 51 -15.29 0.35 -3.46
N CYS A 52 -16.02 0.73 -2.40
CA CYS A 52 -17.48 0.58 -2.36
C CYS A 52 -18.19 1.35 -3.48
N GLU A 53 -17.76 2.60 -3.75
CA GLU A 53 -18.28 3.40 -4.86
C GLU A 53 -18.10 2.67 -6.20
N LEU A 54 -16.88 2.20 -6.48
CA LEU A 54 -16.56 1.48 -7.71
C LEU A 54 -17.27 0.13 -7.82
N SER A 55 -17.57 -0.51 -6.69
CA SER A 55 -18.28 -1.78 -6.65
C SER A 55 -19.79 -1.65 -6.55
N HIS A 56 -20.35 -0.44 -6.57
CA HIS A 56 -21.77 -0.19 -6.35
C HIS A 56 -22.31 -0.86 -5.07
N SER A 57 -21.51 -0.85 -4.01
CA SER A 57 -21.92 -1.32 -2.68
C SER A 57 -22.08 -0.14 -1.73
N GLU A 58 -22.81 -0.37 -0.65
CA GLU A 58 -22.97 0.64 0.38
C GLU A 58 -21.72 0.73 1.26
N HIS A 59 -21.46 1.93 1.78
CA HIS A 59 -20.34 2.21 2.67
C HIS A 59 -20.83 2.93 3.91
N CYS A 60 -20.49 2.40 5.10
CA CYS A 60 -20.74 3.08 6.37
C CYS A 60 -19.44 3.14 7.17
N GLU A 61 -18.79 4.30 7.07
CA GLU A 61 -17.71 4.64 7.98
C GLU A 61 -18.31 4.62 9.39
N SER A 62 -17.84 3.71 10.24
CA SER A 62 -18.19 3.79 11.66
C SER A 62 -17.41 4.93 12.29
N GLN A 63 -16.14 5.06 11.88
CA GLN A 63 -15.23 6.10 12.28
C GLN A 63 -14.00 6.14 11.36
N ALA A 64 -13.59 7.33 10.96
CA ALA A 64 -12.41 7.56 10.14
C ALA A 64 -11.58 8.71 10.73
N PHE A 65 -10.25 8.59 10.68
CA PHE A 65 -9.34 9.54 11.33
C PHE A 65 -8.19 9.93 10.40
N ASP A 66 -7.86 11.22 10.34
CA ASP A 66 -6.63 11.70 9.69
C ASP A 66 -6.21 13.07 10.19
N THR A 67 -4.92 13.31 10.35
CA THR A 67 -4.40 14.60 10.82
C THR A 67 -4.24 15.63 9.71
N GLU A 68 -4.36 15.23 8.44
CA GLU A 68 -4.21 16.12 7.29
C GLU A 68 -5.44 17.02 7.09
N ALA A 69 -5.36 18.26 7.59
CA ALA A 69 -6.45 19.23 7.50
C ALA A 69 -6.91 19.53 6.06
N SER A 70 -6.04 19.38 5.05
CA SER A 70 -6.44 19.58 3.65
C SER A 70 -7.44 18.54 3.14
N LEU A 71 -7.61 17.42 3.84
CA LEU A 71 -8.67 16.45 3.54
C LEU A 71 -10.07 17.01 3.84
N ILE A 72 -10.20 18.01 4.72
CA ILE A 72 -11.51 18.59 5.05
C ILE A 72 -12.19 19.17 3.80
N SER A 73 -11.45 19.92 2.97
CA SER A 73 -11.99 20.49 1.73
C SER A 73 -12.35 19.37 0.75
N TYR A 74 -11.46 18.36 0.64
CA TYR A 74 -11.66 17.19 -0.21
C TYR A 74 -12.96 16.45 0.12
N TYR A 75 -13.18 16.13 1.38
CA TYR A 75 -14.36 15.41 1.85
C TYR A 75 -15.65 16.23 1.76
N ARG A 76 -15.60 17.54 2.01
CA ARG A 76 -16.74 18.44 1.74
C ARG A 76 -17.08 18.48 0.25
N GLY A 77 -16.06 18.51 -0.61
CA GLY A 77 -16.20 18.45 -2.06
C GLY A 77 -16.86 17.13 -2.51
N LEU A 78 -16.43 16.00 -1.95
CA LEU A 78 -17.05 14.70 -2.20
C LEU A 78 -18.52 14.66 -1.79
N ALA A 79 -18.84 15.10 -0.57
CA ALA A 79 -20.22 15.13 -0.08
C ALA A 79 -21.12 15.98 -1.00
N LYS A 80 -20.63 17.16 -1.41
CA LYS A 80 -21.36 18.07 -2.29
C LYS A 80 -21.56 17.55 -3.71
N HIS A 81 -20.54 16.94 -4.31
CA HIS A 81 -20.53 16.64 -5.75
C HIS A 81 -20.80 15.17 -6.08
N MET A 82 -20.59 14.26 -5.13
CA MET A 82 -20.75 12.82 -5.32
C MET A 82 -21.82 12.23 -4.39
N GLY A 83 -22.50 13.06 -3.60
CA GLY A 83 -23.51 12.59 -2.63
C GLY A 83 -22.89 11.69 -1.55
N ALA A 84 -21.61 11.86 -1.25
CA ALA A 84 -20.98 11.09 -0.17
C ALA A 84 -21.70 11.37 1.16
N GLY A 85 -21.77 10.35 2.01
CA GLY A 85 -22.47 10.38 3.29
C GLY A 85 -21.98 11.49 4.24
N SER A 86 -22.68 11.64 5.36
CA SER A 86 -22.36 12.69 6.34
C SER A 86 -20.91 12.60 6.84
N LEU A 87 -20.26 13.74 6.96
CA LEU A 87 -18.90 13.87 7.51
C LEU A 87 -18.86 13.73 9.04
N ASP A 88 -20.00 13.60 9.71
CA ASP A 88 -20.11 13.59 11.18
C ASP A 88 -19.28 12.48 11.85
N LYS A 89 -18.97 11.41 11.11
CA LYS A 89 -18.19 10.26 11.61
C LYS A 89 -16.70 10.34 11.26
N MET A 90 -16.29 11.38 10.54
CA MET A 90 -14.91 11.62 10.16
C MET A 90 -14.28 12.65 11.08
N LYS A 91 -13.18 12.28 11.73
CA LYS A 91 -12.36 13.21 12.50
C LYS A 91 -11.13 13.57 11.69
N LEU A 92 -11.04 14.82 11.24
CA LEU A 92 -10.00 15.31 10.35
C LEU A 92 -9.25 16.48 10.99
N GLY A 93 -7.96 16.65 10.67
CA GLY A 93 -7.13 17.69 11.27
C GLY A 93 -6.73 17.32 12.71
N SER A 94 -6.73 18.29 13.62
CA SER A 94 -6.37 18.02 15.03
C SER A 94 -7.24 16.95 15.69
N ASP A 95 -8.52 16.90 15.33
CA ASP A 95 -9.47 15.95 15.92
C ASP A 95 -9.25 14.51 15.42
N GLY A 96 -8.53 14.37 14.30
CA GLY A 96 -8.13 13.11 13.71
C GLY A 96 -6.82 12.53 14.24
N ASP A 97 -6.20 13.18 15.23
CA ASP A 97 -4.98 12.67 15.87
C ASP A 97 -5.29 11.51 16.80
N ILE A 98 -5.09 10.29 16.29
CA ILE A 98 -5.39 9.06 17.02
C ILE A 98 -4.52 8.86 18.26
N LEU A 99 -3.37 9.52 18.36
CA LEU A 99 -2.48 9.41 19.52
C LEU A 99 -3.11 10.04 20.78
N ASN A 100 -4.06 10.96 20.61
CA ASN A 100 -4.75 11.65 21.69
C ASN A 100 -6.14 11.07 21.98
N LEU A 101 -6.53 9.96 21.34
CA LEU A 101 -7.84 9.35 21.48
C LEU A 101 -7.77 8.09 22.34
N SER A 102 -8.62 8.01 23.36
CA SER A 102 -8.74 6.79 24.16
C SER A 102 -9.49 5.70 23.38
N VAL A 103 -9.07 4.46 23.57
CA VAL A 103 -9.62 3.29 22.86
C VAL A 103 -11.09 3.03 23.19
N GLU A 104 -11.54 3.46 24.37
CA GLU A 104 -12.93 3.37 24.85
C GLU A 104 -13.89 4.21 24.00
N THR A 105 -13.38 5.22 23.29
CA THR A 105 -14.19 6.05 22.40
C THR A 105 -14.50 5.38 21.06
N LEU A 106 -13.83 4.25 20.76
CA LEU A 106 -13.97 3.55 19.50
C LEU A 106 -15.34 2.88 19.39
N GLN A 107 -16.00 3.11 18.26
CA GLN A 107 -17.21 2.39 17.90
C GLN A 107 -16.87 0.98 17.39
N PRO A 108 -17.60 -0.05 17.81
CA PRO A 108 -17.36 -1.41 17.32
C PRO A 108 -17.54 -1.52 15.81
N SER A 109 -16.56 -2.17 15.16
CA SER A 109 -16.49 -2.33 13.72
C SER A 109 -16.24 -3.78 13.34
N GLU A 110 -16.67 -4.17 12.14
CA GLU A 110 -16.44 -5.50 11.58
C GLU A 110 -15.08 -5.58 10.88
N VAL A 111 -14.61 -4.44 10.36
CA VAL A 111 -13.31 -4.31 9.71
C VAL A 111 -12.50 -3.17 10.28
N PHE A 112 -11.20 -3.39 10.38
CA PHE A 112 -10.20 -2.37 10.66
C PHE A 112 -9.23 -2.27 9.48
N ALA A 113 -9.13 -1.11 8.85
CA ALA A 113 -8.25 -0.91 7.70
C ALA A 113 -7.44 0.37 7.87
N ALA A 114 -6.11 0.29 7.81
CA ALA A 114 -5.25 1.46 7.99
C ALA A 114 -4.01 1.42 7.09
N GLY A 115 -3.50 2.61 6.77
CA GLY A 115 -2.16 2.79 6.20
C GLY A 115 -1.37 3.77 7.05
N PRO A 116 -0.81 3.34 8.20
CA PRO A 116 -0.03 4.23 9.07
C PRO A 116 1.16 4.86 8.33
N PRO A 117 1.66 6.03 8.79
CA PRO A 117 2.79 6.70 8.15
C PRO A 117 3.98 5.76 7.91
N CYS A 118 4.39 5.62 6.66
CA CYS A 118 5.51 4.74 6.30
C CYS A 118 6.88 5.42 6.35
N GLY A 119 6.92 6.74 6.60
CA GLY A 119 8.13 7.56 6.70
C GLY A 119 9.25 6.98 7.59
N PRO A 120 8.93 6.36 8.75
CA PRO A 120 9.93 5.71 9.61
C PRO A 120 10.74 4.60 8.94
N TRP A 121 10.23 3.95 7.89
CA TRP A 121 10.87 2.81 7.22
C TRP A 121 11.07 3.01 5.70
N ALA A 122 10.38 3.98 5.09
CA ALA A 122 10.35 4.16 3.65
C ALA A 122 11.73 4.53 3.08
N ALA A 123 11.98 4.12 1.82
CA ALA A 123 13.27 4.32 1.17
C ALA A 123 13.66 5.80 1.05
N THR A 124 12.65 6.67 0.97
CA THR A 124 12.75 8.13 0.84
C THR A 124 12.71 8.87 2.18
N GLY A 125 12.50 8.17 3.30
CA GLY A 125 12.52 8.74 4.64
C GLY A 125 13.92 8.67 5.27
N ALA A 126 14.05 9.22 6.48
CA ALA A 126 15.29 9.16 7.27
C ALA A 126 15.56 7.75 7.85
N ARG A 127 14.59 6.83 7.74
CA ARG A 127 14.68 5.43 8.21
C ARG A 127 15.04 5.31 9.69
N MET A 128 14.49 6.21 10.51
CA MET A 128 14.76 6.21 11.95
C MET A 128 14.00 5.10 12.69
N GLY A 129 13.18 4.29 12.00
CA GLY A 129 12.45 3.19 12.62
C GLY A 129 11.58 3.67 13.78
N THR A 130 11.66 2.99 14.92
CA THR A 130 10.92 3.35 16.14
C THR A 130 11.41 4.63 16.81
N SER A 131 12.54 5.23 16.38
CA SER A 131 12.97 6.54 16.85
C SER A 131 12.27 7.71 16.13
N ASP A 132 11.45 7.43 15.11
CA ASP A 132 10.61 8.42 14.45
C ASP A 132 9.26 8.48 15.15
N SER A 133 8.85 9.62 15.71
CA SER A 133 7.56 9.72 16.45
C SER A 133 6.32 9.36 15.63
N ARG A 134 6.43 9.22 14.31
CA ARG A 134 5.34 8.74 13.46
C ARG A 134 5.16 7.22 13.54
N SER A 135 6.11 6.46 14.09
CA SER A 135 5.94 5.02 14.35
C SER A 135 4.87 4.77 15.42
N ASP A 136 4.69 5.69 16.37
CA ASP A 136 3.70 5.56 17.44
C ASP A 136 2.28 5.37 16.89
N VAL A 137 2.00 5.91 15.70
CA VAL A 137 0.71 5.73 14.99
C VAL A 137 0.49 4.26 14.61
N MET A 138 1.53 3.51 14.25
CA MET A 138 1.46 2.06 14.02
C MET A 138 1.13 1.32 15.31
N ASP A 139 1.79 1.65 16.42
CA ASP A 139 1.55 1.04 17.73
C ASP A 139 0.12 1.31 18.21
N THR A 140 -0.39 2.53 18.04
CA THR A 140 -1.78 2.88 18.32
C THR A 140 -2.75 2.06 17.45
N CYS A 141 -2.46 1.89 16.16
CA CYS A 141 -3.30 1.05 15.29
C CYS A 141 -3.33 -0.42 15.77
N VAL A 142 -2.20 -0.97 16.20
CA VAL A 142 -2.11 -2.33 16.77
C VAL A 142 -2.92 -2.42 18.06
N ALA A 143 -2.81 -1.44 18.96
CA ALA A 143 -3.60 -1.39 20.19
C ALA A 143 -5.11 -1.31 19.90
N TRP A 144 -5.53 -0.50 18.94
CA TRP A 144 -6.93 -0.39 18.53
C TRP A 144 -7.46 -1.69 17.92
N ILE A 145 -6.66 -2.41 17.12
CA ILE A 145 -7.02 -3.73 16.61
C ILE A 145 -7.25 -4.70 17.78
N ILE A 146 -6.34 -4.76 18.75
CA ILE A 146 -6.48 -5.63 19.92
C ILE A 146 -7.76 -5.30 20.68
N PHE A 147 -8.02 -4.02 20.95
CA PHE A 147 -9.23 -3.58 21.63
C PHE A 147 -10.50 -3.98 20.86
N GLN A 148 -10.58 -3.65 19.56
CA GLN A 148 -11.74 -3.95 18.72
C GLN A 148 -11.97 -5.46 18.54
N ALA A 149 -10.90 -6.27 18.53
CA ALA A 149 -11.00 -7.72 18.50
C ALA A 149 -11.69 -8.27 19.75
N TRP A 150 -11.36 -7.75 20.92
CA TRP A 150 -12.00 -8.14 22.19
C TRP A 150 -13.43 -7.60 22.37
N GLN A 151 -13.84 -6.59 21.60
CA GLN A 151 -15.25 -6.18 21.50
C GLN A 151 -16.12 -7.23 20.77
N GLY A 152 -15.50 -8.27 20.17
CA GLY A 152 -16.19 -9.42 19.57
C GLY A 152 -16.86 -9.16 18.24
N GLN A 153 -16.84 -7.92 17.74
CA GLN A 153 -17.43 -7.55 16.46
C GLN A 153 -16.43 -7.59 15.30
N LEU A 154 -15.14 -7.38 15.56
CA LEU A 154 -14.11 -7.38 14.52
C LEU A 154 -13.96 -8.78 13.91
N VAL A 155 -14.00 -8.83 12.59
CA VAL A 155 -13.92 -10.06 11.77
C VAL A 155 -12.59 -10.11 11.02
N ALA A 156 -12.15 -8.97 10.47
CA ALA A 156 -10.90 -8.88 9.72
C ALA A 156 -10.20 -7.54 9.93
N PHE A 157 -8.87 -7.54 9.80
CA PHE A 157 -8.08 -6.31 9.77
C PHE A 157 -6.98 -6.36 8.71
N VAL A 158 -6.59 -5.18 8.24
CA VAL A 158 -5.45 -4.97 7.32
C VAL A 158 -4.70 -3.68 7.66
N LEU A 159 -3.37 -3.77 7.71
CA LEU A 159 -2.45 -2.64 7.84
C LEU A 159 -1.51 -2.63 6.64
N GLU A 160 -1.48 -1.52 5.89
CA GLU A 160 -0.53 -1.28 4.79
C GLU A 160 0.71 -0.54 5.31
N ASN A 161 1.90 -0.92 4.82
CA ASN A 161 3.10 -0.11 5.03
C ASN A 161 4.15 -0.31 3.89
N SER A 162 5.27 0.41 4.00
CA SER A 162 6.45 0.22 3.16
C SER A 162 6.94 -1.22 3.18
N ARG A 163 7.32 -1.76 2.01
CA ARG A 163 7.94 -3.09 1.90
C ARG A 163 9.21 -3.24 2.76
N LEU A 164 9.87 -2.13 3.07
CA LEU A 164 11.12 -2.12 3.85
C LEU A 164 10.90 -2.38 5.35
N LEU A 165 9.66 -2.37 5.83
CA LEU A 165 9.34 -2.84 7.18
C LEU A 165 9.55 -4.36 7.31
N LYS A 166 9.52 -5.10 6.19
CA LYS A 166 9.77 -6.55 6.16
C LYS A 166 11.20 -6.88 6.60
N GLY A 167 11.34 -7.81 7.53
CA GLY A 167 12.62 -8.26 8.06
C GLY A 167 13.23 -7.33 9.12
N THR A 168 12.46 -6.39 9.63
CA THR A 168 12.84 -5.59 10.80
C THR A 168 12.35 -6.29 12.07
N GLN A 169 13.10 -6.15 13.17
CA GLN A 169 12.70 -6.65 14.48
C GLN A 169 11.34 -6.07 14.92
N TYR A 170 11.08 -4.81 14.60
CA TYR A 170 9.82 -4.15 14.92
C TYR A 170 8.59 -4.83 14.26
N LEU A 171 8.72 -5.34 13.03
CA LEU A 171 7.64 -6.13 12.43
C LEU A 171 7.41 -7.45 13.18
N ASP A 172 8.48 -8.12 13.60
CA ASP A 172 8.39 -9.36 14.37
C ASP A 172 7.72 -9.11 15.74
N GLU A 173 8.02 -7.98 16.38
CA GLU A 173 7.37 -7.51 17.60
C GLU A 173 5.87 -7.26 17.40
N ILE A 174 5.47 -6.52 16.35
CA ILE A 174 4.06 -6.29 16.01
C ILE A 174 3.33 -7.63 15.80
N LEU A 175 3.90 -8.53 15.00
CA LEU A 175 3.29 -9.83 14.70
C LEU A 175 3.16 -10.69 15.95
N SER A 176 4.17 -10.67 16.82
CA SER A 176 4.17 -11.40 18.09
C SER A 176 3.10 -10.84 19.03
N ARG A 177 3.02 -9.51 19.18
CA ARG A 177 1.98 -8.83 19.97
C ARG A 177 0.58 -9.17 19.49
N LEU A 178 0.31 -9.09 18.19
CA LEU A 178 -1.00 -9.45 17.63
C LEU A 178 -1.33 -10.93 17.87
N ARG A 179 -0.40 -11.85 17.61
CA ARG A 179 -0.63 -13.29 17.82
C ARG A 179 -0.88 -13.64 19.28
N PHE A 180 -0.21 -12.95 20.20
CA PHE A 180 -0.35 -13.17 21.63
C PHE A 180 -1.64 -12.54 22.18
N CYS A 181 -1.93 -11.28 21.84
CA CYS A 181 -3.05 -10.52 22.40
C CYS A 181 -4.40 -10.88 21.76
N VAL A 182 -4.43 -11.38 20.53
CA VAL A 182 -5.65 -11.83 19.83
C VAL A 182 -5.47 -13.23 19.24
N PRO A 183 -5.28 -14.27 20.08
CA PRO A 183 -4.94 -15.63 19.62
C PRO A 183 -6.09 -16.31 18.85
N PHE A 184 -7.32 -15.79 18.99
CA PHE A 184 -8.50 -16.15 18.20
C PHE A 184 -8.51 -15.53 16.78
N PHE A 185 -7.44 -14.82 16.39
CA PHE A 185 -7.17 -14.41 15.01
C PHE A 185 -6.02 -15.24 14.42
N ARG A 186 -6.10 -15.48 13.10
CA ARG A 186 -4.94 -15.86 12.30
C ARG A 186 -4.31 -14.59 11.74
N VAL A 187 -3.01 -14.38 11.99
CA VAL A 187 -2.29 -13.15 11.61
C VAL A 187 -1.04 -13.48 10.79
N GLU A 188 -0.87 -12.78 9.67
CA GLU A 188 0.32 -12.89 8.83
C GLU A 188 0.75 -11.55 8.24
N ALA A 189 1.98 -11.50 7.74
CA ALA A 189 2.48 -10.38 6.95
C ALA A 189 2.98 -10.86 5.59
N GLN A 190 2.61 -10.15 4.52
CA GLN A 190 3.05 -10.47 3.17
C GLN A 190 3.33 -9.21 2.35
N VAL A 191 4.26 -9.31 1.40
CA VAL A 191 4.51 -8.23 0.44
C VAL A 191 3.72 -8.54 -0.83
N HIS A 192 2.99 -7.56 -1.32
CA HIS A 192 2.25 -7.66 -2.56
C HIS A 192 2.57 -6.48 -3.46
N ASN A 193 2.64 -6.77 -4.75
CA ASN A 193 2.90 -5.76 -5.77
C ASN A 193 1.60 -5.49 -6.54
N LEU A 194 1.14 -4.24 -6.49
CA LEU A 194 -0.05 -3.80 -7.21
C LEU A 194 0.03 -4.05 -8.72
N ARG A 195 1.24 -4.16 -9.29
CA ARG A 195 1.47 -4.42 -10.72
C ARG A 195 0.80 -5.68 -11.25
N THR A 196 0.49 -6.63 -10.37
CA THR A 196 -0.16 -7.89 -10.71
C THR A 196 -1.60 -7.69 -11.16
N ILE A 197 -2.29 -6.63 -10.70
CA ILE A 197 -3.71 -6.36 -10.98
C ILE A 197 -3.96 -4.98 -11.57
N PHE A 198 -3.00 -4.05 -11.47
CA PHE A 198 -3.14 -2.66 -11.92
C PHE A 198 -1.82 -2.12 -12.48
N PRO A 199 -1.78 -1.15 -13.43
CA PRO A 199 -0.56 -0.71 -14.09
C PRO A 199 0.25 0.29 -13.23
N HIS A 200 0.63 -0.10 -12.02
CA HIS A 200 1.38 0.70 -11.06
C HIS A 200 2.38 -0.19 -10.32
N ASP A 201 3.68 0.10 -10.48
CA ASP A 201 4.75 -0.64 -9.81
C ASP A 201 4.85 -0.23 -8.34
N ARG A 202 3.95 -0.75 -7.51
CA ARG A 202 3.80 -0.37 -6.11
C ARG A 202 3.78 -1.60 -5.22
N GLU A 203 4.93 -1.91 -4.65
CA GLU A 203 5.09 -2.93 -3.61
C GLU A 203 4.80 -2.38 -2.22
N ARG A 204 4.02 -3.14 -1.45
CA ARG A 204 3.66 -2.81 -0.07
C ARG A 204 3.66 -4.06 0.80
N LEU A 205 4.01 -3.86 2.07
CA LEU A 205 3.82 -4.85 3.11
C LEU A 205 2.39 -4.72 3.62
N TRP A 206 1.72 -5.86 3.80
CA TRP A 206 0.41 -5.97 4.38
C TRP A 206 0.47 -6.86 5.60
N ILE A 207 0.13 -6.34 6.78
CA ILE A 207 -0.15 -7.12 7.97
C ILE A 207 -1.65 -7.33 7.98
N ARG A 208 -2.11 -8.57 7.97
CA ARG A 208 -3.53 -8.89 7.91
C ARG A 208 -3.89 -9.97 8.90
N GLY A 209 -5.13 -9.92 9.37
CA GLY A 209 -5.66 -10.95 10.22
C GLY A 209 -7.16 -11.13 10.08
N MET A 210 -7.60 -12.34 10.40
CA MET A 210 -8.98 -12.77 10.30
C MET A 210 -9.33 -13.65 11.49
N ARG A 211 -10.54 -13.48 12.03
CA ARG A 211 -11.03 -14.24 13.17
C ARG A 211 -11.20 -15.72 12.79
N ARG A 212 -10.90 -16.64 13.71
CA ARG A 212 -10.73 -18.07 13.41
C ARG A 212 -12.02 -18.80 13.02
N ASP A 213 -13.15 -18.41 13.58
CA ASP A 213 -14.50 -18.89 13.20
C ASP A 213 -14.84 -18.58 11.73
N CYS A 214 -14.16 -17.61 11.15
CA CYS A 214 -14.37 -17.21 9.76
C CYS A 214 -13.49 -18.03 8.79
N LEU A 215 -12.52 -18.82 9.28
CA LEU A 215 -11.56 -19.52 8.44
C LEU A 215 -12.15 -20.83 7.89
N GLY A 216 -11.72 -21.21 6.69
CA GLY A 216 -12.05 -22.50 6.11
C GLY A 216 -11.33 -23.67 6.78
N PRO A 217 -11.52 -24.90 6.27
CA PRO A 217 -10.93 -26.11 6.84
C PRO A 217 -9.40 -26.08 6.94
N GLU A 218 -8.75 -25.32 6.06
CA GLU A 218 -7.29 -25.16 6.04
C GLU A 218 -6.75 -24.26 7.16
N ALA A 219 -7.62 -23.53 7.88
CA ALA A 219 -7.24 -22.57 8.91
C ALA A 219 -6.16 -21.54 8.46
N SER A 220 -6.08 -21.29 7.16
CA SER A 220 -5.18 -20.33 6.50
C SER A 220 -5.94 -19.07 6.08
N LEU A 221 -5.24 -17.95 5.96
CA LEU A 221 -5.86 -16.75 5.40
C LEU A 221 -6.06 -16.92 3.90
N PRO A 222 -7.24 -16.55 3.34
CA PRO A 222 -7.47 -16.59 1.91
C PRO A 222 -6.38 -15.83 1.13
N VAL A 223 -5.91 -16.40 0.03
CA VAL A 223 -4.89 -15.76 -0.81
C VAL A 223 -5.42 -14.44 -1.40
N PRO A 224 -4.56 -13.43 -1.59
CA PRO A 224 -4.98 -12.18 -2.23
C PRO A 224 -5.50 -12.41 -3.65
N PHE A 225 -6.41 -11.55 -4.11
CA PHE A 225 -6.87 -11.61 -5.49
C PHE A 225 -5.74 -11.39 -6.49
N THR A 226 -5.73 -12.23 -7.52
CA THR A 226 -4.88 -12.13 -8.70
C THR A 226 -5.62 -11.44 -9.84
N ALA A 227 -4.91 -11.11 -10.94
CA ALA A 227 -5.58 -10.60 -12.15
C ALA A 227 -6.62 -11.59 -12.69
N LYS A 228 -6.36 -12.90 -12.58
CA LYS A 228 -7.29 -13.93 -13.08
C LYS A 228 -8.63 -13.87 -12.35
N ASP A 229 -8.59 -13.74 -11.02
CA ASP A 229 -9.79 -13.66 -10.19
C ASP A 229 -10.64 -12.43 -10.54
N LEU A 230 -9.98 -11.36 -10.99
CA LEU A 230 -10.61 -10.09 -11.37
C LEU A 230 -10.90 -9.98 -12.86
N GLY A 231 -10.66 -11.01 -13.67
CA GLY A 231 -10.91 -11.01 -15.12
C GLY A 231 -9.85 -10.35 -15.98
N GLY A 232 -8.71 -9.98 -15.40
CA GLY A 232 -7.58 -9.39 -16.08
C GLY A 232 -6.91 -8.30 -15.24
N ARG A 233 -5.87 -7.72 -15.81
CA ARG A 233 -5.18 -6.55 -15.25
C ARG A 233 -5.77 -5.30 -15.88
N VAL A 234 -5.94 -4.23 -15.10
CA VAL A 234 -6.33 -2.93 -15.66
C VAL A 234 -5.32 -2.47 -16.72
N ASP A 235 -5.81 -1.99 -17.85
CA ASP A 235 -4.96 -1.46 -18.92
C ASP A 235 -4.64 0.02 -18.68
N MET A 236 -3.35 0.38 -18.73
CA MET A 236 -2.87 1.75 -18.52
C MET A 236 -3.58 2.76 -19.43
N ARG A 237 -3.92 2.37 -20.66
CA ARG A 237 -4.56 3.25 -21.66
C ARG A 237 -5.96 3.70 -21.23
N THR A 238 -6.64 2.94 -20.36
CA THR A 238 -7.95 3.32 -19.81
C THR A 238 -7.85 4.42 -18.76
N LEU A 239 -6.65 4.70 -18.25
CA LEU A 239 -6.39 5.68 -17.19
C LEU A 239 -5.81 7.00 -17.72
N ILE A 240 -5.41 7.01 -19.00
CA ILE A 240 -4.79 8.16 -19.66
C ILE A 240 -5.87 8.94 -20.40
N ASP A 241 -5.93 10.25 -20.15
CA ASP A 241 -6.84 11.13 -20.86
C ASP A 241 -6.28 11.50 -22.24
N SER A 242 -6.84 10.89 -23.29
CA SER A 242 -6.43 11.12 -24.67
C SER A 242 -6.81 12.50 -25.21
N ALA A 243 -7.69 13.23 -24.52
CA ALA A 243 -8.06 14.59 -24.89
C ALA A 243 -7.03 15.65 -24.46
N VAL A 244 -6.11 15.30 -23.55
CA VAL A 244 -5.07 16.23 -23.09
C VAL A 244 -3.98 16.35 -24.16
N PRO A 245 -3.73 17.57 -24.71
CA PRO A 245 -2.78 17.74 -25.80
C PRO A 245 -1.33 17.55 -25.33
N PRO A 246 -0.41 17.24 -26.27
CA PRO A 246 1.03 17.23 -26.00
C PRO A 246 1.52 18.56 -25.44
N VAL A 247 2.61 18.53 -24.69
CA VAL A 247 3.27 19.75 -24.21
C VAL A 247 3.96 20.46 -25.37
N ASP A 248 3.97 21.80 -25.38
CA ASP A 248 4.79 22.57 -26.32
C ASP A 248 6.29 22.31 -26.02
N PRO A 249 7.10 21.84 -26.99
CA PRO A 249 8.51 21.54 -26.77
C PRO A 249 9.33 22.79 -26.38
N ALA A 250 8.86 23.98 -26.74
CA ALA A 250 9.50 25.24 -26.34
C ALA A 250 9.37 25.49 -24.82
N SER A 251 8.31 24.99 -24.19
CA SER A 251 8.07 25.12 -22.74
C SER A 251 8.98 24.21 -21.89
N LEU A 252 9.60 23.20 -22.50
CA LEU A 252 10.56 22.33 -21.81
C LEU A 252 11.88 23.08 -21.56
N SER A 253 12.50 22.86 -20.40
CA SER A 253 13.85 23.37 -20.16
C SER A 253 14.86 22.74 -21.14
N HIS A 254 15.98 23.43 -21.40
CA HIS A 254 17.04 22.87 -22.25
C HIS A 254 17.49 21.49 -21.78
N ARG A 255 17.68 21.33 -20.46
CA ARG A 255 18.02 20.04 -19.84
C ARG A 255 16.97 18.96 -20.10
N MET A 256 15.68 19.28 -19.93
CA MET A 256 14.59 18.34 -20.22
C MET A 256 14.57 17.92 -21.69
N ARG A 257 14.82 18.84 -22.63
CA ARG A 257 14.92 18.47 -24.06
C ARG A 257 16.06 17.51 -24.34
N CYS A 258 17.23 17.73 -23.73
CA CYS A 258 18.36 16.81 -23.84
C CYS A 258 18.05 15.43 -23.24
N ASN A 259 17.42 15.39 -22.07
CA ASN A 259 16.98 14.14 -21.45
C ASN A 259 15.95 13.42 -22.32
N LEU A 260 15.00 14.15 -22.90
CA LEU A 260 13.97 13.59 -23.77
C LEU A 260 14.59 12.92 -24.99
N ALA A 261 15.54 13.59 -25.64
CA ALA A 261 16.24 13.01 -26.80
C ALA A 261 16.94 11.69 -26.42
N ALA A 262 17.62 11.65 -25.28
CA ALA A 262 18.26 10.43 -24.79
C ALA A 262 17.26 9.32 -24.43
N TYR A 263 16.10 9.65 -23.85
CA TYR A 263 15.03 8.68 -23.62
C TYR A 263 14.44 8.15 -24.92
N ILE A 264 14.20 9.02 -25.92
CA ILE A 264 13.69 8.62 -27.24
C ILE A 264 14.62 7.59 -27.88
N THR A 265 15.93 7.86 -27.93
CA THR A 265 16.92 6.90 -28.48
C THR A 265 16.84 5.55 -27.78
N ARG A 266 16.73 5.54 -26.45
CA ARG A 266 16.62 4.28 -25.70
C ARG A 266 15.29 3.56 -25.90
N ILE A 267 14.18 4.29 -26.05
CA ILE A 267 12.88 3.72 -26.39
C ILE A 267 12.93 3.10 -27.79
N GLU A 268 13.58 3.74 -28.76
CA GLU A 268 13.79 3.17 -30.11
C GLU A 268 14.58 1.86 -30.03
N GLU A 269 15.66 1.81 -29.24
CA GLU A 269 16.44 0.59 -28.99
C GLU A 269 15.59 -0.51 -28.36
N ASP A 270 14.79 -0.18 -27.34
CA ASP A 270 13.90 -1.13 -26.67
C ASP A 270 12.78 -1.63 -27.61
N VAL A 271 12.26 -0.79 -28.51
CA VAL A 271 11.28 -1.18 -29.53
C VAL A 271 11.91 -2.15 -30.53
N LEU A 272 13.11 -1.85 -31.03
CA LEU A 272 13.84 -2.75 -31.94
C LEU A 272 14.19 -4.09 -31.29
N ALA A 273 14.44 -4.08 -29.98
CA ALA A 273 14.71 -5.27 -29.18
C ALA A 273 13.43 -6.03 -28.75
N GLY A 274 12.22 -5.54 -29.07
CA GLY A 274 10.96 -6.14 -28.65
C GLY A 274 10.70 -6.07 -27.13
N LYS A 275 11.33 -5.13 -26.43
CA LYS A 275 11.21 -4.92 -24.97
C LYS A 275 10.23 -3.80 -24.60
N ALA A 276 10.00 -2.86 -25.51
CA ALA A 276 9.11 -1.74 -25.27
C ALA A 276 7.64 -2.19 -25.23
N GLY A 277 6.90 -1.66 -24.26
CA GLY A 277 5.44 -1.73 -24.24
C GLY A 277 4.79 -0.62 -25.08
N THR A 278 3.49 -0.40 -24.90
CA THR A 278 2.73 0.59 -25.67
C THR A 278 3.02 2.03 -25.22
N VAL A 279 3.00 2.26 -23.92
CA VAL A 279 3.23 3.57 -23.29
C VAL A 279 4.56 3.52 -22.53
N ALA A 280 5.47 4.44 -22.86
CA ALA A 280 6.69 4.66 -22.09
C ALA A 280 6.48 5.76 -21.05
N VAL A 281 6.93 5.53 -19.82
CA VAL A 281 6.89 6.48 -18.70
C VAL A 281 8.30 6.78 -18.24
N VAL A 282 8.65 8.06 -18.18
CA VAL A 282 10.00 8.53 -17.83
C VAL A 282 9.99 9.69 -16.83
N GLU A 283 11.06 9.83 -16.05
CA GLU A 283 11.30 10.96 -15.13
C GLU A 283 12.11 12.05 -15.86
N LEU A 284 11.44 12.92 -16.61
CA LEU A 284 12.10 13.80 -17.58
C LEU A 284 13.07 14.84 -16.99
N ASP A 285 12.93 15.17 -15.71
CA ASP A 285 13.83 16.04 -14.96
C ASP A 285 15.16 15.34 -14.57
N ARG A 286 15.22 14.01 -14.66
CA ARG A 286 16.42 13.21 -14.37
C ARG A 286 17.18 12.88 -15.65
N SER A 287 18.50 12.86 -15.53
CA SER A 287 19.37 12.50 -16.65
C SER A 287 19.38 10.98 -16.79
N PRO A 288 19.03 10.43 -17.97
CA PRO A 288 19.04 8.97 -18.18
C PRO A 288 20.43 8.34 -18.08
N LEU A 289 21.48 9.16 -18.12
CA LEU A 289 22.87 8.75 -17.99
C LEU A 289 23.29 8.52 -16.53
N ARG A 290 22.50 9.00 -15.56
CA ARG A 290 22.76 8.83 -14.13
C ARG A 290 21.93 7.67 -13.59
N ASP A 291 22.41 7.01 -12.54
CA ASP A 291 21.80 5.79 -12.00
C ASP A 291 20.31 5.96 -11.66
N TYR A 292 19.93 7.12 -11.12
CA TYR A 292 18.53 7.42 -10.78
C TYR A 292 17.66 7.86 -11.95
N GLY A 293 18.20 8.13 -13.14
CA GLY A 293 17.43 8.49 -14.34
C GLY A 293 17.30 7.36 -15.36
N LYS A 294 17.98 6.22 -15.16
CA LYS A 294 17.98 5.10 -16.10
C LYS A 294 16.63 4.38 -16.25
N GLN A 295 15.59 4.75 -15.51
CA GLN A 295 14.35 3.99 -15.49
C GLN A 295 13.37 4.52 -16.55
N ILE A 296 13.16 3.71 -17.58
CA ILE A 296 11.96 3.76 -18.44
C ILE A 296 11.06 2.63 -17.94
N VAL A 297 9.80 2.93 -17.68
CA VAL A 297 8.79 1.93 -17.33
C VAL A 297 7.78 1.88 -18.46
N TYR A 298 7.45 0.67 -18.92
CA TYR A 298 6.48 0.47 -19.99
C TYR A 298 5.15 -0.04 -19.45
N ASP A 299 4.04 0.51 -19.96
CA ASP A 299 2.66 0.16 -19.64
C ASP A 299 2.31 0.12 -18.14
N MET A 300 3.09 0.86 -17.35
CA MET A 300 2.92 1.02 -15.91
C MET A 300 3.51 2.36 -15.46
N ILE A 301 3.02 2.85 -14.32
CA ILE A 301 3.59 4.02 -13.65
C ILE A 301 4.50 3.59 -12.48
N PRO A 302 5.65 4.24 -12.24
CA PRO A 302 6.44 4.04 -11.02
C PRO A 302 5.67 4.53 -9.78
N PRO A 303 6.13 4.19 -8.55
CA PRO A 303 5.49 4.65 -7.32
C PRO A 303 5.30 6.17 -7.31
N LEU A 304 4.04 6.60 -7.20
CA LEU A 304 3.72 8.01 -7.00
C LEU A 304 4.19 8.45 -5.61
N ARG A 305 4.81 9.63 -5.55
CA ARG A 305 5.38 10.21 -4.32
C ARG A 305 4.74 11.56 -4.04
N THR A 306 4.75 11.97 -2.76
CA THR A 306 4.31 13.30 -2.30
C THR A 306 5.15 14.42 -2.91
N ALA A 307 6.47 14.24 -2.94
CA ALA A 307 7.45 15.14 -3.54
C ALA A 307 8.33 14.36 -4.54
N GLY A 308 7.72 13.92 -5.64
CA GLY A 308 8.39 13.15 -6.69
C GLY A 308 8.65 13.94 -7.96
N PRO A 309 9.51 13.42 -8.85
CA PRO A 309 9.67 13.96 -10.19
C PRO A 309 8.35 13.95 -10.96
N LYS A 310 8.25 14.83 -11.94
CA LYS A 310 7.11 14.81 -12.87
C LYS A 310 7.33 13.66 -13.87
N LEU A 311 6.31 12.84 -14.02
CA LEU A 311 6.32 11.71 -14.93
C LEU A 311 5.87 12.19 -16.32
N PHE A 312 6.60 11.78 -17.35
CA PHE A 312 6.36 12.12 -18.74
C PHE A 312 5.98 10.87 -19.52
N LEU A 313 4.95 10.99 -20.34
CA LEU A 313 4.39 9.89 -21.11
C LEU A 313 4.83 10.01 -22.58
N LEU A 314 5.05 8.88 -23.23
CA LEU A 314 5.29 8.78 -24.68
C LEU A 314 4.59 7.53 -25.20
N LEU A 315 4.16 7.55 -26.46
CA LEU A 315 3.73 6.33 -27.16
C LEU A 315 4.92 5.73 -27.89
N SER A 316 5.26 4.48 -27.59
CA SER A 316 6.40 3.80 -28.21
C SER A 316 6.26 3.69 -29.73
N GLU A 317 5.02 3.54 -30.23
CA GLU A 317 4.73 3.54 -31.67
C GLU A 317 5.05 4.90 -32.34
N GLU A 318 4.75 6.01 -31.67
CA GLU A 318 4.99 7.36 -32.21
C GLU A 318 6.49 7.67 -32.25
N VAL A 319 7.23 7.18 -31.24
CA VAL A 319 8.70 7.19 -31.19
C VAL A 319 9.27 6.36 -32.33
N LYS A 320 8.83 5.09 -32.48
CA LYS A 320 9.26 4.19 -33.56
C LYS A 320 9.07 4.80 -34.94
N ASN A 321 7.93 5.44 -35.16
CA ASN A 321 7.56 6.04 -36.44
C ASN A 321 8.16 7.44 -36.65
N CYS A 322 8.98 7.94 -35.71
CA CYS A 322 9.62 9.26 -35.76
C CYS A 322 8.61 10.38 -36.07
N LEU A 323 7.41 10.32 -35.49
CA LEU A 323 6.37 11.31 -35.81
C LEU A 323 6.83 12.71 -35.40
N PRO A 324 6.54 13.75 -36.23
CA PRO A 324 6.82 15.13 -35.86
C PRO A 324 6.00 15.50 -34.62
N TRP A 325 6.52 16.44 -33.82
CA TRP A 325 5.97 16.75 -32.50
C TRP A 325 4.48 17.10 -32.52
N GLN A 326 4.03 17.83 -33.53
CA GLN A 326 2.64 18.27 -33.70
C GLN A 326 1.66 17.10 -33.96
N ARG A 327 2.18 15.92 -34.30
CA ARG A 327 1.40 14.70 -34.55
C ARG A 327 1.51 13.67 -33.43
N GLN A 328 2.37 13.91 -32.44
CA GLN A 328 2.45 13.06 -31.25
C GLN A 328 1.20 13.28 -30.41
N ARG A 329 0.66 12.23 -29.78
CA ARG A 329 -0.56 12.34 -28.96
C ARG A 329 -0.27 12.38 -27.48
N LEU A 330 0.77 11.66 -27.04
CA LEU A 330 1.01 11.41 -25.62
C LEU A 330 2.24 12.13 -25.04
N HIS A 331 2.97 12.91 -25.83
CA HIS A 331 4.17 13.63 -25.40
C HIS A 331 3.85 14.77 -24.41
N ARG A 332 3.60 14.41 -23.16
CA ARG A 332 3.21 15.34 -22.08
C ARG A 332 3.48 14.74 -20.71
N PHE A 333 3.36 15.59 -19.69
CA PHE A 333 3.37 15.14 -18.30
C PHE A 333 2.04 14.46 -17.92
N VAL A 334 2.12 13.53 -16.96
CA VAL A 334 0.95 13.00 -16.26
C VAL A 334 0.22 14.15 -15.57
N THR A 335 -1.08 14.27 -15.79
CA THR A 335 -1.90 15.33 -15.16
C THR A 335 -2.20 15.00 -13.70
N PRO A 336 -2.61 15.99 -12.88
CA PRO A 336 -3.11 15.72 -11.53
C PRO A 336 -4.29 14.74 -11.51
N GLU A 337 -5.24 14.90 -12.43
CA GLU A 337 -6.38 14.01 -12.61
C GLU A 337 -5.92 12.57 -12.87
N GLU A 338 -4.98 12.36 -13.80
CA GLU A 338 -4.43 11.04 -14.10
C GLU A 338 -3.67 10.45 -12.90
N ARG A 339 -2.96 11.26 -12.10
CA ARG A 339 -2.32 10.76 -10.86
C ARG A 339 -3.35 10.18 -9.89
N PHE A 340 -4.55 10.78 -9.79
CA PHE A 340 -5.63 10.22 -8.98
C PHE A 340 -6.15 8.92 -9.59
N MET A 341 -6.33 8.86 -10.92
CA MET A 341 -6.72 7.65 -11.64
C MET A 341 -5.71 6.51 -11.43
N PHE A 342 -4.41 6.80 -11.46
CA PHE A 342 -3.33 5.85 -11.16
C PHE A 342 -3.26 5.41 -9.68
N GLN A 343 -3.98 6.09 -8.79
CA GLN A 343 -4.25 5.65 -7.42
C GLN A 343 -5.61 4.99 -7.25
N GLY A 344 -6.36 4.75 -8.34
CA GLY A 344 -7.69 4.13 -8.30
C GLY A 344 -8.82 5.07 -7.89
N HIS A 345 -8.55 6.38 -7.80
CA HIS A 345 -9.55 7.41 -7.48
C HIS A 345 -10.02 8.12 -8.76
N SER A 346 -11.21 8.72 -8.71
CA SER A 346 -11.71 9.54 -9.82
C SER A 346 -10.76 10.71 -10.11
N GLY A 347 -10.50 11.02 -11.38
CA GLY A 347 -9.74 12.20 -11.75
C GLY A 347 -10.36 13.49 -11.21
N LEU A 348 -11.70 13.56 -11.10
CA LEU A 348 -12.41 14.71 -10.53
C LEU A 348 -12.10 14.94 -9.05
N ALA A 349 -11.72 13.90 -8.32
CA ALA A 349 -11.37 13.98 -6.90
C ALA A 349 -10.20 14.95 -6.66
N CYS A 350 -9.29 15.12 -7.63
CA CYS A 350 -8.18 16.06 -7.49
C CYS A 350 -8.64 17.52 -7.38
N ARG A 351 -9.83 17.84 -7.90
CA ARG A 351 -10.40 19.21 -7.93
C ARG A 351 -11.16 19.58 -6.67
N MET A 352 -11.34 18.62 -5.75
CA MET A 352 -12.02 18.83 -4.47
C MET A 352 -11.08 19.39 -3.39
N PHE A 353 -9.79 19.41 -3.66
CA PHE A 353 -8.81 20.09 -2.81
C PHE A 353 -8.77 21.58 -3.10
N ASP A 354 -8.65 22.41 -2.06
CA ASP A 354 -8.46 23.86 -2.20
C ASP A 354 -7.11 24.22 -2.84
N ASN A 355 -6.15 23.29 -2.77
CA ASN A 355 -4.79 23.48 -3.28
C ASN A 355 -4.27 22.25 -4.02
N LYS A 356 -3.70 22.49 -5.20
CA LYS A 356 -3.06 21.47 -6.03
C LYS A 356 -1.92 20.72 -5.31
N THR A 357 -1.12 21.41 -4.49
CA THR A 357 -0.02 20.76 -3.75
C THR A 357 -0.56 19.76 -2.74
N ALA A 358 -1.66 20.09 -2.05
CA ALA A 358 -2.33 19.17 -1.14
C ALA A 358 -2.90 17.94 -1.88
N ALA A 359 -3.55 18.15 -3.03
CA ALA A 359 -4.05 17.05 -3.86
C ALA A 359 -2.93 16.09 -4.29
N LEU A 360 -1.79 16.62 -4.74
CA LEU A 360 -0.63 15.80 -5.15
C LEU A 360 0.00 15.06 -3.97
N LYS A 361 0.06 15.69 -2.79
CA LYS A 361 0.51 15.06 -1.55
C LYS A 361 -0.43 13.89 -1.17
N ALA A 362 -1.74 14.13 -1.15
CA ALA A 362 -2.74 13.11 -0.81
C ALA A 362 -2.65 11.91 -1.77
N ALA A 363 -2.57 12.15 -3.08
CA ALA A 363 -2.37 11.08 -4.07
C ALA A 363 -1.02 10.35 -3.90
N GLY A 364 0.03 11.00 -3.41
CA GLY A 364 1.30 10.33 -3.11
C GLY A 364 1.25 9.39 -1.91
N ASN A 365 0.38 9.67 -0.93
CA ASN A 365 0.27 8.92 0.31
C ASN A 365 -0.83 7.86 0.31
N ALA A 366 -1.92 8.08 -0.43
CA ALA A 366 -3.06 7.15 -0.47
C ALA A 366 -2.63 5.73 -0.81
N TYR A 367 -3.17 4.72 -0.12
CA TYR A 367 -3.14 3.34 -0.63
C TYR A 367 -4.19 3.18 -1.73
N HIS A 368 -3.96 2.23 -2.62
CA HIS A 368 -4.80 2.03 -3.80
C HIS A 368 -6.01 1.15 -3.46
N PRO A 369 -7.26 1.52 -3.82
CA PRO A 369 -8.47 0.75 -3.53
C PRO A 369 -8.40 -0.72 -3.96
N LEU A 370 -7.93 -1.01 -5.18
CA LEU A 370 -7.74 -2.40 -5.62
C LEU A 370 -6.66 -3.17 -4.85
N HIS A 371 -5.64 -2.49 -4.33
CA HIS A 371 -4.61 -3.16 -3.52
C HIS A 371 -5.20 -3.58 -2.18
N LEU A 372 -6.00 -2.69 -1.57
CA LEU A 372 -6.81 -2.99 -0.39
C LEU A 372 -7.79 -4.13 -0.68
N ALA A 373 -8.55 -4.04 -1.77
CA ALA A 373 -9.54 -5.04 -2.16
C ALA A 373 -8.92 -6.43 -2.32
N SER A 374 -7.77 -6.51 -2.99
CA SER A 374 -7.04 -7.76 -3.18
C SER A 374 -6.67 -8.42 -1.85
N MET A 375 -6.39 -7.63 -0.81
CA MET A 375 -6.02 -8.13 0.52
C MET A 375 -7.21 -8.46 1.40
N LEU A 376 -8.23 -7.60 1.38
CA LEU A 376 -9.34 -7.61 2.32
C LEU A 376 -10.54 -8.43 1.81
N CYS A 377 -10.96 -8.25 0.56
CA CYS A 377 -12.18 -8.86 0.05
C CYS A 377 -12.17 -10.40 0.07
N PRO A 378 -11.05 -11.12 -0.20
CA PRO A 378 -11.01 -12.57 -0.03
C PRO A 378 -11.32 -13.00 1.42
N MET A 379 -10.85 -12.25 2.41
CA MET A 379 -11.16 -12.51 3.82
C MET A 379 -12.63 -12.25 4.13
N LEU A 380 -13.21 -11.18 3.57
CA LEU A 380 -14.63 -10.89 3.74
C LEU A 380 -15.53 -11.92 3.03
N GLU A 381 -15.15 -12.36 1.83
CA GLU A 381 -15.86 -13.41 1.10
C GLU A 381 -15.94 -14.69 1.93
N GLN A 382 -14.80 -15.07 2.50
CA GLN A 382 -14.71 -16.21 3.39
C GLN A 382 -15.56 -16.00 4.65
N ALA A 383 -15.46 -14.86 5.33
CA ALA A 383 -16.29 -14.58 6.52
C ALA A 383 -17.79 -14.61 6.23
N TYR A 384 -18.20 -14.08 5.07
CA TYR A 384 -19.59 -14.10 4.61
C TYR A 384 -20.08 -15.54 4.36
N ILE A 385 -19.29 -16.38 3.68
CA ILE A 385 -19.63 -17.79 3.41
C ILE A 385 -19.81 -18.58 4.72
N TYR A 386 -19.01 -18.26 5.75
CA TYR A 386 -19.07 -18.93 7.06
C TYR A 386 -20.08 -18.29 8.02
N GLY A 387 -20.87 -17.30 7.57
CA GLY A 387 -21.93 -16.69 8.37
C GLY A 387 -21.44 -15.74 9.47
N ALA A 388 -20.16 -15.37 9.48
CA ALA A 388 -19.59 -14.43 10.45
C ALA A 388 -19.87 -12.95 10.11
N LEU A 389 -20.42 -12.68 8.94
CA LEU A 389 -20.96 -11.38 8.53
C LEU A 389 -22.48 -11.50 8.29
N PRO A 390 -23.28 -11.65 9.36
CA PRO A 390 -24.74 -11.74 9.26
C PRO A 390 -25.38 -10.43 8.77
N GLU A 391 -26.66 -10.47 8.41
CA GLU A 391 -27.43 -9.26 8.03
C GLU A 391 -27.38 -8.19 9.11
N GLU A 392 -27.50 -8.56 10.39
CA GLU A 392 -27.33 -7.65 11.52
C GLU A 392 -26.02 -7.94 12.26
N PRO A 393 -25.08 -6.97 12.35
CA PRO A 393 -23.79 -7.19 12.99
C PRO A 393 -23.93 -7.67 14.44
N THR A 394 -23.37 -8.85 14.73
CA THR A 394 -23.36 -9.45 16.07
C THR A 394 -22.01 -9.28 16.76
N ARG A 395 -22.03 -9.33 18.09
CA ARG A 395 -20.80 -9.35 18.90
C ARG A 395 -20.68 -10.70 19.57
N LEU A 396 -19.52 -11.32 19.43
CA LEU A 396 -19.15 -12.46 20.25
C LEU A 396 -18.87 -12.00 21.68
N SER A 397 -19.36 -12.76 22.64
CA SER A 397 -18.99 -12.63 24.04
C SER A 397 -17.52 -13.01 24.23
N THR A 398 -16.95 -12.59 25.37
CA THR A 398 -15.57 -12.97 25.74
C THR A 398 -15.40 -14.48 25.81
N GLN A 399 -16.42 -15.22 26.26
CA GLN A 399 -16.39 -16.68 26.32
C GLN A 399 -16.33 -17.29 24.91
N GLU A 400 -17.19 -16.84 23.99
CA GLU A 400 -17.16 -17.32 22.60
C GLU A 400 -15.82 -17.03 21.93
N LEU A 401 -15.22 -15.85 22.16
CA LEU A 401 -13.87 -15.55 21.67
C LEU A 401 -12.80 -16.48 22.25
N GLN A 402 -12.92 -16.84 23.53
CA GLN A 402 -11.99 -17.78 24.17
C GLN A 402 -12.11 -19.20 23.60
N GLU A 403 -13.33 -19.62 23.22
CA GLU A 403 -13.57 -20.91 22.56
C GLU A 403 -12.91 -21.00 21.18
N LEU A 404 -12.61 -19.86 20.54
CA LEU A 404 -11.86 -19.80 19.27
C LEU A 404 -10.34 -19.88 19.44
N ILE A 405 -9.83 -19.84 20.67
CA ILE A 405 -8.39 -19.95 20.93
C ILE A 405 -7.98 -21.40 20.63
N PRO A 406 -7.00 -21.63 19.73
CA PRO A 406 -6.52 -22.97 19.45
C PRO A 406 -6.09 -23.64 20.74
N ALA A 407 -6.47 -24.91 20.94
CA ALA A 407 -5.88 -25.72 21.98
C ALA A 407 -4.35 -25.70 21.79
N VAL A 408 -3.64 -25.10 22.73
CA VAL A 408 -2.17 -25.07 22.70
C VAL A 408 -1.73 -26.51 22.82
N THR A 409 -1.23 -27.08 21.73
CA THR A 409 -0.55 -28.37 21.80
C THR A 409 0.74 -28.13 22.61
N PRO A 410 1.00 -28.91 23.67
CA PRO A 410 2.18 -28.71 24.52
C PRO A 410 3.52 -28.66 23.76
N ALA A 411 3.58 -29.18 22.53
CA ALA A 411 4.76 -29.17 21.67
C ALA A 411 5.10 -27.80 21.05
N ALA A 412 4.23 -26.79 21.17
CA ALA A 412 4.43 -25.46 20.58
C ALA A 412 4.89 -24.38 21.60
N LEU A 413 4.87 -24.69 22.89
CA LEU A 413 5.53 -23.87 23.91
C LEU A 413 7.01 -24.27 23.89
N SER A 414 7.94 -23.32 23.75
CA SER A 414 9.36 -23.64 23.90
C SER A 414 9.57 -24.29 25.27
N ASP A 415 10.45 -25.29 25.34
CA ASP A 415 10.78 -25.97 26.60
C ASP A 415 11.47 -25.03 27.61
N ASP A 416 11.68 -23.76 27.25
CA ASP A 416 12.26 -22.74 28.10
C ASP A 416 11.18 -21.80 28.68
N PRO A 417 10.67 -22.08 29.90
CA PRO A 417 9.72 -21.21 30.57
C PRO A 417 10.28 -19.80 30.83
N ALA A 418 11.61 -19.59 30.80
CA ALA A 418 12.20 -18.27 30.94
C ALA A 418 11.94 -17.39 29.71
N GLU A 419 11.90 -17.95 28.48
CA GLU A 419 11.52 -17.17 27.30
C GLU A 419 10.05 -16.73 27.36
N ALA A 420 9.16 -17.57 27.89
CA ALA A 420 7.77 -17.22 28.07
C ALA A 420 7.58 -16.12 29.14
N GLU A 421 8.34 -16.17 30.24
CA GLU A 421 8.34 -15.15 31.30
C GLU A 421 9.02 -13.84 30.87
N ASP A 422 10.17 -13.88 30.19
CA ASP A 422 10.85 -12.69 29.68
C ASP A 422 10.04 -12.01 28.58
N PHE A 423 9.41 -12.78 27.69
CA PHE A 423 8.45 -12.25 26.73
C PHE A 423 7.30 -11.56 27.47
N PHE A 424 6.72 -12.20 28.50
CA PHE A 424 5.64 -11.63 29.29
C PHE A 424 6.06 -10.35 30.02
N ASN A 425 7.23 -10.34 30.65
CA ASN A 425 7.77 -9.20 31.37
C ASN A 425 8.13 -8.04 30.42
N PHE A 426 8.60 -8.33 29.21
CA PHE A 426 8.85 -7.33 28.17
C PHE A 426 7.56 -6.62 27.73
N PHE A 427 6.43 -7.34 27.61
CA PHE A 427 5.14 -6.73 27.25
C PHE A 427 4.44 -6.00 28.40
N CYS A 428 4.80 -6.28 29.65
CA CYS A 428 4.21 -5.63 30.83
C CYS A 428 5.02 -4.45 31.38
N GLN A 429 6.08 -4.01 30.69
CA GLN A 429 6.90 -2.86 31.09
C GLN A 429 6.31 -1.50 30.70
N ASP A 430 5.27 -1.47 29.86
CA ASP A 430 4.46 -0.25 29.68
C ASP A 430 3.50 -0.14 30.87
N ASP A 431 3.80 0.78 31.81
CA ASP A 431 3.06 1.10 33.05
C ASP A 431 1.63 1.67 32.81
N SER A 432 1.02 1.37 31.66
CA SER A 432 -0.39 1.61 31.40
C SER A 432 -1.21 0.62 32.24
N GLU A 433 -1.70 1.05 33.41
CA GLU A 433 -2.65 0.30 34.26
C GLU A 433 -3.84 -0.28 33.45
N GLU A 434 -4.21 0.36 32.35
CA GLU A 434 -5.25 -0.05 31.40
C GLU A 434 -4.86 -1.26 30.54
N CYS A 435 -3.66 -1.27 29.97
CA CYS A 435 -3.17 -2.42 29.22
C CYS A 435 -2.99 -3.61 30.15
N GLU A 436 -2.45 -3.37 31.36
CA GLU A 436 -2.40 -4.37 32.42
C GLU A 436 -3.78 -4.93 32.77
N SER A 437 -4.83 -4.12 32.89
CA SER A 437 -6.18 -4.59 33.22
C SER A 437 -6.77 -5.51 32.15
N MET A 438 -6.63 -5.14 30.87
CA MET A 438 -7.10 -5.97 29.75
C MET A 438 -6.26 -7.24 29.57
N ILE A 439 -4.94 -7.11 29.69
CA ILE A 439 -3.99 -8.22 29.64
C ILE A 439 -4.22 -9.15 30.85
N LYS A 440 -4.46 -8.65 32.06
CA LYS A 440 -4.80 -9.45 33.26
C LYS A 440 -6.11 -10.22 33.07
N LYS A 441 -7.13 -9.63 32.42
CA LYS A 441 -8.39 -10.32 32.07
C LYS A 441 -8.20 -11.41 31.00
N GLY A 442 -7.43 -11.13 29.95
CA GLY A 442 -7.06 -12.14 28.94
C GLY A 442 -6.20 -13.27 29.53
N ASN A 443 -5.27 -12.92 30.41
CA ASN A 443 -4.31 -13.85 31.02
C ASN A 443 -4.91 -14.71 32.13
N GLN A 444 -5.91 -14.24 32.87
CA GLN A 444 -6.65 -15.12 33.78
C GLN A 444 -7.28 -16.29 33.01
N ALA A 445 -7.79 -16.05 31.79
CA ALA A 445 -8.33 -17.10 30.94
C ALA A 445 -7.24 -18.04 30.39
N SER A 446 -6.12 -17.50 29.88
CA SER A 446 -5.01 -18.31 29.36
C SER A 446 -4.29 -19.13 30.45
N ARG A 447 -4.10 -18.56 31.65
CA ARG A 447 -3.55 -19.27 32.82
C ARG A 447 -4.52 -20.33 33.36
N ALA A 448 -5.82 -20.08 33.35
CA ALA A 448 -6.83 -21.08 33.72
C ALA A 448 -6.86 -22.26 32.73
N LEU A 449 -6.71 -22.00 31.42
CA LEU A 449 -6.56 -23.01 30.38
C LEU A 449 -5.29 -23.86 30.58
N ALA A 450 -4.15 -23.22 30.87
CA ALA A 450 -2.89 -23.91 31.15
C ALA A 450 -2.97 -24.78 32.43
N ALA A 451 -3.55 -24.26 33.52
CA ALA A 451 -3.72 -25.00 34.77
C ALA A 451 -4.66 -26.22 34.62
N SER A 452 -5.75 -26.07 33.88
CA SER A 452 -6.69 -27.15 33.52
C SER A 452 -6.03 -28.31 32.77
N CYS A 453 -5.08 -28.01 31.88
CA CYS A 453 -4.31 -29.02 31.16
C CYS A 453 -3.28 -29.75 32.03
N VAL A 454 -2.74 -29.11 33.07
CA VAL A 454 -1.81 -29.72 34.03
C VAL A 454 -2.54 -30.66 35.00
N ASP A 455 -3.76 -30.31 35.45
CA ASP A 455 -4.55 -31.17 36.33
C ASP A 455 -5.08 -32.44 35.62
N LYS A 456 -5.38 -32.37 34.32
CA LYS A 456 -5.71 -33.57 33.52
C LYS A 456 -4.52 -34.53 33.33
N LYS A 457 -3.27 -34.04 33.45
CA LYS A 457 -2.08 -34.90 33.43
C LYS A 457 -1.81 -35.60 34.76
N ARG A 458 -2.31 -35.07 35.88
CA ARG A 458 -2.15 -35.69 37.22
C ARG A 458 -3.18 -36.76 37.54
N SER A 459 -4.31 -36.81 36.84
CA SER A 459 -5.37 -37.81 37.08
C SER A 459 -5.32 -39.05 36.18
N GLY A 460 -4.34 -39.13 35.27
CA GLY A 460 -4.19 -40.25 34.33
C GLY A 460 -2.98 -41.13 34.60
N SER A 461 -2.92 -41.79 35.76
CA SER A 461 -1.95 -42.87 36.02
C SER A 461 -2.66 -44.20 36.26
N SER A 462 -2.72 -45.05 35.23
CA SER A 462 -2.79 -46.50 35.43
C SER A 462 -2.30 -47.25 34.19
N SER A 463 -1.15 -47.90 34.37
CA SER A 463 -0.70 -49.19 33.80
C SER A 463 -0.85 -49.46 32.30
N VAL A 464 0.24 -49.87 31.64
CA VAL A 464 0.47 -51.27 31.21
C VAL A 464 1.90 -51.43 30.63
N HIS A 465 2.50 -52.57 30.94
CA HIS A 465 3.79 -53.12 30.51
C HIS A 465 3.99 -53.28 29.00
N GLY A 466 5.25 -53.35 28.55
CA GLY A 466 5.61 -54.05 27.31
C GLY A 466 7.04 -53.83 26.83
N ALA A 467 7.79 -54.92 26.66
CA ALA A 467 9.21 -55.03 26.32
C ALA A 467 9.62 -54.54 24.90
N GLY A 468 10.93 -54.30 24.69
CA GLY A 468 11.58 -53.89 23.43
C GLY A 468 11.70 -55.00 22.36
N PRO A 469 12.77 -55.10 21.52
CA PRO A 469 13.95 -54.25 21.35
C PRO A 469 14.39 -53.94 19.88
N ALA A 470 15.44 -53.12 19.76
CA ALA A 470 16.55 -53.09 18.78
C ALA A 470 16.32 -52.95 17.25
N SER A 471 17.04 -52.01 16.61
CA SER A 471 17.98 -52.31 15.50
C SER A 471 18.77 -51.08 15.03
N HIS A 472 19.95 -51.40 14.47
CA HIS A 472 21.06 -50.57 14.02
C HIS A 472 20.80 -49.67 12.80
N GLY A 473 21.65 -48.65 12.63
CA GLY A 473 21.90 -48.03 11.33
C GLY A 473 22.94 -46.91 11.38
N ALA A 474 24.19 -47.25 11.07
CA ALA A 474 25.34 -46.35 11.02
C ALA A 474 25.53 -45.70 9.63
N GLY A 475 26.29 -44.60 9.61
CA GLY A 475 27.01 -44.07 8.45
C GLY A 475 26.40 -42.79 7.86
N SER A 476 27.14 -41.83 7.32
CA SER A 476 28.58 -41.58 7.24
C SER A 476 28.78 -40.15 6.70
N HIS A 477 29.93 -39.56 7.03
CA HIS A 477 30.47 -38.30 6.51
C HIS A 477 30.37 -38.09 4.99
N LEU A 478 30.19 -36.84 4.57
CA LEU A 478 30.87 -36.25 3.41
C LEU A 478 30.97 -34.73 3.56
N LYS A 479 32.22 -34.25 3.69
CA LYS A 479 32.63 -32.85 3.56
C LYS A 479 32.73 -32.53 2.06
N SER A 480 32.15 -31.41 1.61
CA SER A 480 32.42 -30.86 0.28
C SER A 480 33.25 -29.57 0.38
N GLU A 481 34.36 -29.57 -0.35
CA GLU A 481 35.31 -28.47 -0.52
C GLU A 481 34.70 -27.37 -1.42
N VAL A 482 34.88 -26.11 -1.02
CA VAL A 482 34.56 -24.93 -1.83
C VAL A 482 35.83 -24.51 -2.58
N LYS A 483 35.86 -24.71 -3.89
CA LYS A 483 36.85 -24.11 -4.80
C LYS A 483 36.37 -22.71 -5.19
N ALA A 484 37.19 -21.70 -4.89
CA ALA A 484 37.02 -20.32 -5.34
C ALA A 484 37.54 -20.19 -6.79
N GLU A 485 36.65 -19.87 -7.74
CA GLU A 485 37.01 -19.44 -9.08
C GLU A 485 37.08 -17.91 -9.14
N VAL A 486 38.27 -17.41 -9.50
CA VAL A 486 38.55 -16.00 -9.81
C VAL A 486 38.02 -15.70 -11.20
N LYS A 487 36.96 -14.90 -11.31
CA LYS A 487 36.47 -14.35 -12.59
C LYS A 487 37.30 -13.12 -12.99
N GLN A 488 37.99 -13.22 -14.12
CA GLN A 488 38.61 -12.08 -14.80
C GLN A 488 37.53 -11.19 -15.46
N GLU A 489 37.68 -9.88 -15.28
CA GLU A 489 36.86 -8.86 -15.95
C GLU A 489 37.23 -8.72 -17.44
N PRO A 490 36.26 -8.56 -18.36
CA PRO A 490 36.56 -8.25 -19.74
C PRO A 490 36.86 -6.76 -19.93
N LYS A 491 37.97 -6.48 -20.62
CA LYS A 491 38.36 -5.13 -21.06
C LYS A 491 37.38 -4.60 -22.12
N CYS A 492 36.82 -3.42 -21.86
CA CYS A 492 36.00 -2.66 -22.82
C CYS A 492 36.85 -2.11 -23.97
N ASN A 493 36.43 -2.37 -25.21
CA ASN A 493 36.90 -1.65 -26.40
C ASN A 493 36.12 -0.33 -26.57
N PRO A 494 36.77 0.76 -27.03
CA PRO A 494 36.09 2.03 -27.25
C PRO A 494 35.24 1.98 -28.54
N VAL A 495 33.94 2.23 -28.39
CA VAL A 495 32.99 2.41 -29.48
C VAL A 495 33.12 3.84 -30.03
N ARG A 496 33.22 3.96 -31.37
CA ARG A 496 33.27 5.25 -32.09
C ARG A 496 31.93 6.00 -31.98
N PRO A 497 31.92 7.35 -31.88
CA PRO A 497 30.68 8.12 -31.85
C PRO A 497 30.04 8.17 -33.25
N GLN A 498 28.80 7.69 -33.35
CA GLN A 498 27.92 7.96 -34.49
C GLN A 498 27.32 9.36 -34.38
N GLN A 499 27.14 9.99 -35.54
CA GLN A 499 26.73 11.38 -35.75
C GLN A 499 25.44 11.75 -35.01
N GLN A 500 25.54 12.75 -34.12
CA GLN A 500 24.40 13.49 -33.58
C GLN A 500 23.67 14.21 -34.73
N ARG A 501 22.44 13.80 -35.04
CA ARG A 501 21.53 14.61 -35.85
C ARG A 501 21.08 15.80 -35.00
N CYS A 502 21.58 16.98 -35.34
CA CYS A 502 21.08 18.24 -34.80
C CYS A 502 19.68 18.50 -35.36
N TRP A 503 18.72 18.74 -34.48
CA TRP A 503 17.38 19.22 -34.85
C TRP A 503 17.47 20.63 -35.44
N PRO A 504 16.67 20.96 -36.47
CA PRO A 504 16.70 22.30 -37.04
C PRO A 504 16.12 23.31 -36.04
N GLN A 505 16.95 24.27 -35.62
CA GLN A 505 16.49 25.47 -34.94
C GLN A 505 15.77 26.35 -35.97
N GLY A 506 14.43 26.40 -35.89
CA GLY A 506 13.63 27.35 -36.64
C GLY A 506 13.90 28.77 -36.14
N SER A 507 14.45 29.61 -37.01
CA SER A 507 14.67 31.04 -36.76
C SER A 507 13.35 31.81 -36.80
N LEU A 508 12.89 32.31 -35.65
CA LEU A 508 11.82 33.31 -35.58
C LEU A 508 12.45 34.71 -35.51
N LYS A 509 12.19 35.50 -36.55
CA LYS A 509 12.57 36.91 -36.67
C LYS A 509 11.75 37.75 -35.69
N ARG A 510 12.44 38.76 -35.14
CA ARG A 510 11.92 39.81 -34.26
C ARG A 510 10.90 40.68 -34.99
N GLY A 511 9.81 41.00 -34.31
CA GLY A 511 9.00 42.20 -34.54
C GLY A 511 8.89 42.93 -33.21
N CYS A 512 9.58 44.06 -33.08
CA CYS A 512 9.37 45.02 -32.01
C CYS A 512 8.13 45.83 -32.37
N ASP A 513 7.17 45.95 -31.43
CA ASP A 513 6.30 47.11 -31.39
C ASP A 513 6.17 47.61 -29.95
N VAL A 514 6.41 48.92 -29.85
CA VAL A 514 6.42 49.76 -28.67
C VAL A 514 5.02 50.29 -28.46
N VAL A 515 4.42 50.08 -27.29
CA VAL A 515 3.36 50.98 -26.79
C VAL A 515 3.55 51.22 -25.30
N ASN A 516 3.91 52.46 -24.99
CA ASN A 516 3.82 53.11 -23.68
C ASN A 516 2.38 53.09 -23.18
N LEU A 517 2.15 52.81 -21.89
CA LEU A 517 1.17 53.53 -21.08
C LEU A 517 1.57 53.47 -19.61
N ALA A 518 1.54 54.64 -18.97
CA ALA A 518 2.04 54.92 -17.65
C ALA A 518 0.93 54.91 -16.58
N SER A 519 1.27 54.36 -15.40
CA SER A 519 0.92 54.82 -14.03
C SER A 519 -0.55 54.77 -13.52
N PRO A 520 -0.82 54.86 -12.19
CA PRO A 520 0.08 54.95 -11.04
C PRO A 520 -0.12 53.94 -9.90
N LEU A 521 0.95 53.82 -9.11
CA LEU A 521 1.09 53.19 -7.80
C LEU A 521 0.11 53.74 -6.75
N ARG A 522 -0.53 52.83 -5.98
CA ARG A 522 -1.03 53.12 -4.62
C ARG A 522 -0.17 52.40 -3.59
N ARG A 523 0.46 53.20 -2.72
CA ARG A 523 1.11 52.77 -1.47
C ARG A 523 0.07 52.24 -0.49
N VAL A 524 0.29 51.05 0.06
CA VAL A 524 -0.18 50.68 1.39
C VAL A 524 1.02 50.16 2.18
N ARG A 525 1.30 50.83 3.30
CA ARG A 525 2.30 50.43 4.30
C ARG A 525 1.70 49.33 5.17
N GLY A 526 2.40 48.21 5.31
CA GLY A 526 2.11 47.19 6.31
C GLY A 526 3.37 46.39 6.58
N LYS A 527 3.91 46.54 7.79
CA LYS A 527 5.13 45.89 8.28
C LYS A 527 4.90 44.39 8.40
N SER A 528 5.80 43.57 7.87
CA SER A 528 6.03 42.22 8.37
C SER A 528 7.50 41.83 8.18
N VAL A 529 7.99 41.16 9.21
CA VAL A 529 9.38 40.84 9.51
C VAL A 529 9.89 39.77 8.54
N LEU A 530 10.99 40.06 7.85
CA LEU A 530 11.73 39.09 7.04
C LEU A 530 12.69 38.31 7.95
N TYR A 531 12.44 37.01 8.09
CA TYR A 531 13.48 36.03 8.45
C TYR A 531 14.28 35.74 7.18
N THR A 532 15.59 35.91 7.25
CA THR A 532 16.53 35.53 6.19
C THR A 532 16.88 34.06 6.31
N ASP A 533 16.51 33.27 5.30
CA ASP A 533 17.13 31.97 5.03
C ASP A 533 18.57 32.18 4.53
N ARG A 534 19.50 31.44 5.14
CA ARG A 534 20.85 31.23 4.61
C ARG A 534 20.90 29.85 3.97
N ASN A 535 21.35 29.85 2.71
CA ASN A 535 21.82 28.68 1.97
C ASN A 535 23.03 28.03 2.68
N ASP A 536 23.06 26.69 2.67
CA ASP A 536 24.13 25.89 2.05
C ASP A 536 23.53 24.58 1.50
#